data_AF-A0A5Q2N6P7-F1
#
_entry.id   AF-A0A5Q2N6P7-F1
#
_cell.length_a   1.000
_cell.length_b   1.000
_cell.length_c   1.000
_cell.angle_alpha   90.00
_cell.angle_beta   90.00
_cell.angle_gamma   90.00
#
_symmetry.space_group_name_H-M   'P 1'
#
loop_
_entity.id
_entity.type
_entity.pdbx_description
1 polymer ?
#
loop_
_entity_poly.entity_id
_entity_poly.type
_entity_poly.pdbx_seq_one_letter_code
_entity_poly.pdbx_strand_id
1 'polypeptide(L)'
;MQIYAFVGPSGTGKSHRAIRLAHDIHCQVIIDDGLLIQSNKILAGISAKKAATRIGAIKTALFHEEKHRDDAKKALAELSPQGVLILGTSDGMVKKIATRLDLPKIKEIIRIEDVASTKEIRKARYHRMQLGKHVVPAPAFEVKKRWSDGLINPIKVFFRKKSEERKAWAEQSIVRPTFTSLGNLSISSPALIDSVTYQAGTIEGVATIEKVDVDYNDGDIIVDLFVTLYGGQPLNQLGKAIQERVLQVLDSGLGVSVRAVNVHIDNVVFED
;
A
#
# COMPACT_ATOMS: atom_id res chain seq x y z
N MET A 1 -13.78 4.26 -21.30
CA MET A 1 -12.56 4.10 -20.49
C MET A 1 -12.38 2.63 -20.14
N GLN A 2 -11.22 2.04 -20.46
CA GLN A 2 -10.85 0.66 -20.14
C GLN A 2 -9.93 0.63 -18.92
N ILE A 3 -10.19 -0.25 -17.95
CA ILE A 3 -9.42 -0.31 -16.70
C ILE A 3 -8.63 -1.61 -16.64
N TYR A 4 -7.32 -1.50 -16.44
CA TYR A 4 -6.39 -2.60 -16.24
C TYR A 4 -5.74 -2.49 -14.86
N ALA A 5 -5.35 -3.61 -14.28
CA ALA A 5 -4.59 -3.62 -13.04
C ALA A 5 -3.26 -4.34 -13.22
N PHE A 6 -2.22 -3.86 -12.54
CA PHE A 6 -0.92 -4.52 -12.47
C PHE A 6 -0.54 -4.76 -11.01
N VAL A 7 -0.55 -6.05 -10.64
CA VAL A 7 -0.55 -6.50 -9.25
C VAL A 7 0.71 -7.30 -8.94
N GLY A 8 1.24 -7.11 -7.73
CA GLY A 8 2.32 -7.91 -7.20
C GLY A 8 2.88 -7.36 -5.89
N PRO A 9 3.58 -8.15 -5.07
CA PRO A 9 4.04 -7.71 -3.75
C PRO A 9 4.89 -6.43 -3.77
N SER A 10 5.04 -5.77 -2.62
CA SER A 10 5.93 -4.61 -2.49
C SER A 10 7.38 -4.97 -2.85
N GLY A 11 8.11 -4.01 -3.44
CA GLY A 11 9.51 -4.20 -3.82
C GLY A 11 9.78 -5.12 -5.01
N THR A 12 8.75 -5.58 -5.74
CA THR A 12 8.90 -6.48 -6.90
C THR A 12 9.21 -5.77 -8.23
N GLY A 13 9.26 -4.43 -8.23
CA GLY A 13 9.62 -3.63 -9.41
C GLY A 13 8.44 -3.20 -10.29
N LYS A 14 7.18 -3.27 -9.80
CA LYS A 14 5.99 -2.84 -10.54
C LYS A 14 6.09 -1.43 -11.11
N SER A 15 6.39 -0.44 -10.28
CA SER A 15 6.48 0.96 -10.72
C SER A 15 7.56 1.18 -11.79
N HIS A 16 8.63 0.38 -11.77
CA HIS A 16 9.65 0.43 -12.84
C HIS A 16 9.12 -0.05 -14.18
N ARG A 17 8.30 -1.12 -14.19
CA ARG A 17 7.74 -1.70 -15.41
C ARG A 17 6.44 -1.04 -15.87
N ALA A 18 5.78 -0.29 -15.00
CA ALA A 18 4.46 0.28 -15.21
C ALA A 18 4.37 1.15 -16.47
N ILE A 19 5.37 1.99 -16.75
CA ILE A 19 5.36 2.86 -17.94
C ILE A 19 5.36 2.02 -19.23
N ARG A 20 6.22 1.01 -19.29
CA ARG A 20 6.29 0.12 -20.46
C ARG A 20 4.99 -0.69 -20.60
N LEU A 21 4.49 -1.26 -19.51
CA LEU A 21 3.26 -2.03 -19.54
C LEU A 21 2.08 -1.18 -20.00
N ALA A 22 1.92 0.02 -19.43
CA ALA A 22 0.88 0.97 -19.82
C ALA A 22 0.96 1.32 -21.31
N HIS A 23 2.16 1.53 -21.84
CA HIS A 23 2.36 1.73 -23.27
C HIS A 23 1.91 0.52 -24.09
N ASP A 24 2.31 -0.69 -23.69
CA ASP A 24 2.00 -1.93 -24.44
C ASP A 24 0.50 -2.26 -24.48
N ILE A 25 -0.25 -1.88 -23.43
CA ILE A 25 -1.71 -2.08 -23.33
C ILE A 25 -2.53 -0.82 -23.63
N HIS A 26 -1.88 0.25 -24.11
CA HIS A 26 -2.50 1.53 -24.51
C HIS A 26 -3.25 2.26 -23.36
N CYS A 27 -2.74 2.15 -22.13
CA CYS A 27 -3.18 2.97 -21.00
C CYS A 27 -2.48 4.33 -21.01
N GLN A 28 -3.28 5.39 -20.94
CA GLN A 28 -2.81 6.77 -20.95
C GLN A 28 -2.50 7.26 -19.54
N VAL A 29 -3.21 6.73 -18.54
CA VAL A 29 -3.04 7.10 -17.13
C VAL A 29 -2.56 5.90 -16.33
N ILE A 30 -1.59 6.12 -15.45
CA ILE A 30 -1.15 5.19 -14.42
C ILE A 30 -1.58 5.74 -13.06
N ILE A 31 -2.22 4.91 -12.25
CA ILE A 31 -2.53 5.20 -10.85
C ILE A 31 -1.56 4.41 -9.98
N ASP A 32 -0.73 5.09 -9.21
CA ASP A 32 0.27 4.48 -8.33
C ASP A 32 0.42 5.30 -7.04
N ASP A 33 0.33 4.63 -5.88
CA ASP A 33 0.58 5.24 -4.56
C ASP A 33 -0.11 6.61 -4.35
N GLY A 34 -1.38 6.72 -4.76
CA GLY A 34 -2.18 7.94 -4.58
C GLY A 34 -1.99 9.03 -5.64
N LEU A 35 -1.20 8.75 -6.69
CA LEU A 35 -0.93 9.67 -7.80
C LEU A 35 -1.62 9.24 -9.08
N LEU A 36 -2.02 10.22 -9.88
CA LEU A 36 -2.47 10.04 -11.27
C LEU A 36 -1.38 10.56 -12.19
N ILE A 37 -0.86 9.70 -13.07
CA ILE A 37 0.32 9.99 -13.89
C ILE A 37 0.00 9.75 -15.36
N GLN A 38 0.30 10.71 -16.22
CA GLN A 38 0.16 10.60 -17.68
C GLN A 38 1.40 11.13 -18.37
N SER A 39 1.96 10.38 -19.34
CA SER A 39 2.99 10.85 -20.28
C SER A 39 4.09 11.70 -19.63
N ASN A 40 4.63 11.24 -18.49
CA ASN A 40 5.67 11.90 -17.69
C ASN A 40 5.24 13.11 -16.84
N LYS A 41 3.95 13.31 -16.59
CA LYS A 41 3.42 14.34 -15.69
C LYS A 41 2.52 13.73 -14.61
N ILE A 42 2.67 14.21 -13.38
CA ILE A 42 1.69 13.93 -12.33
C ILE A 42 0.54 14.91 -12.52
N LEU A 43 -0.64 14.37 -12.88
CA LEU A 43 -1.85 15.14 -13.14
C LEU A 43 -2.50 15.62 -11.84
N ALA A 44 -2.67 14.70 -10.89
CA ALA A 44 -3.32 14.95 -9.61
C ALA A 44 -2.84 13.98 -8.54
N GLY A 45 -3.24 14.25 -7.30
CA GLY A 45 -3.05 13.38 -6.16
C GLY A 45 -1.83 13.71 -5.29
N ILE A 46 -1.83 13.10 -4.11
CA ILE A 46 -0.79 13.17 -3.10
C ILE A 46 -0.09 11.82 -3.05
N SER A 47 1.23 11.81 -3.03
CA SER A 47 1.96 10.53 -2.97
C SER A 47 1.91 9.93 -1.57
N ALA A 48 1.52 8.67 -1.48
CA ALA A 48 1.54 7.88 -0.26
C ALA A 48 2.91 7.85 0.41
N LYS A 49 4.01 7.93 -0.35
CA LYS A 49 5.35 7.86 0.26
C LYS A 49 5.73 9.13 1.04
N LYS A 50 4.93 10.21 0.96
CA LYS A 50 5.07 11.41 1.82
C LYS A 50 4.45 11.24 3.20
N ALA A 51 3.55 10.28 3.37
CA ALA A 51 2.82 10.14 4.62
C ALA A 51 3.79 9.86 5.78
N ALA A 52 3.53 10.50 6.92
CA ALA A 52 4.33 10.35 8.13
C ALA A 52 4.21 8.94 8.73
N THR A 53 3.10 8.25 8.49
CA THR A 53 2.81 6.92 9.04
C THR A 53 2.46 5.92 7.94
N ARG A 54 2.64 4.62 8.20
CA ARG A 54 2.26 3.55 7.26
C ARG A 54 0.76 3.55 6.97
N ILE A 55 -0.06 3.75 7.99
CA ILE A 55 -1.53 3.85 7.85
C ILE A 55 -1.89 5.06 6.97
N GLY A 56 -1.25 6.21 7.19
CA GLY A 56 -1.41 7.38 6.33
C GLY A 56 -1.04 7.06 4.88
N ALA A 57 0.07 6.36 4.64
CA ALA A 57 0.49 5.96 3.30
C ALA A 57 -0.56 5.07 2.64
N ILE A 58 -1.10 4.08 3.36
CA ILE A 58 -2.15 3.18 2.86
C ILE A 58 -3.42 3.98 2.51
N LYS A 59 -3.88 4.86 3.42
CA LYS A 59 -5.04 5.73 3.18
C LYS A 59 -4.88 6.58 1.92
N THR A 60 -3.71 7.21 1.77
CA THR A 60 -3.40 8.02 0.60
C THR A 60 -3.36 7.17 -0.67
N ALA A 61 -2.71 6.01 -0.66
CA ALA A 61 -2.65 5.11 -1.81
C ALA A 61 -4.04 4.61 -2.25
N LEU A 62 -4.92 4.44 -1.28
CA LEU A 62 -6.28 3.98 -1.45
C LEU A 62 -7.29 5.10 -1.78
N PHE A 63 -6.86 6.37 -1.87
CA PHE A 63 -7.77 7.53 -2.04
C PHE A 63 -8.89 7.54 -1.00
N HIS A 64 -8.52 7.32 0.26
CA HIS A 64 -9.47 7.28 1.37
C HIS A 64 -10.02 8.66 1.74
N GLU A 65 -9.16 9.69 1.72
CA GLU A 65 -9.54 11.06 2.05
C GLU A 65 -10.37 11.67 0.91
N GLU A 66 -11.49 12.29 1.27
CA GLU A 66 -12.53 12.74 0.34
C GLU A 66 -12.00 13.78 -0.66
N LYS A 67 -11.30 14.80 -0.18
CA LYS A 67 -10.76 15.84 -1.06
C LYS A 67 -9.75 15.28 -2.04
N HIS A 68 -8.81 14.44 -1.58
CA HIS A 68 -7.81 13.77 -2.42
C HIS A 68 -8.47 12.88 -3.48
N ARG A 69 -9.51 12.13 -3.11
CA ARG A 69 -10.29 11.30 -4.01
C ARG A 69 -11.03 12.13 -5.06
N ASP A 70 -11.66 13.22 -4.65
CA ASP A 70 -12.48 14.05 -5.54
C ASP A 70 -11.61 14.84 -6.52
N ASP A 71 -10.45 15.33 -6.10
CA ASP A 71 -9.42 15.93 -6.96
C ASP A 71 -8.96 14.94 -8.05
N ALA A 72 -8.77 13.66 -7.67
CA ALA A 72 -8.40 12.60 -8.61
C ALA A 72 -9.53 12.28 -9.59
N LYS A 73 -10.78 12.17 -9.12
CA LYS A 73 -11.96 11.96 -9.97
C LYS A 73 -12.13 13.09 -10.99
N LYS A 74 -11.99 14.34 -10.53
CA LYS A 74 -12.07 15.53 -11.40
C LYS A 74 -11.02 15.48 -12.51
N ALA A 75 -9.76 15.18 -12.17
CA ALA A 75 -8.70 15.07 -13.16
C ALA A 75 -8.93 13.96 -14.19
N LEU A 76 -9.51 12.81 -13.77
CA LEU A 76 -9.88 11.73 -14.69
C LEU A 76 -11.04 12.10 -15.60
N ALA A 77 -12.04 12.82 -15.08
CA ALA A 77 -13.18 13.29 -15.86
C ALA A 77 -12.74 14.32 -16.92
N GLU A 78 -11.92 15.30 -16.53
CA GLU A 78 -11.39 16.32 -17.44
C GLU A 78 -10.54 15.71 -18.56
N LEU A 79 -9.71 14.71 -18.23
CA LEU A 79 -8.86 14.05 -19.21
C LEU A 79 -9.62 13.05 -20.09
N SER A 80 -10.65 12.39 -19.55
CA SER A 80 -11.43 11.33 -20.20
C SER A 80 -10.55 10.27 -20.90
N PRO A 81 -9.62 9.60 -20.19
CA PRO A 81 -8.68 8.69 -20.81
C PRO A 81 -9.37 7.45 -21.41
N GLN A 82 -8.82 6.96 -22.52
CA GLN A 82 -9.25 5.70 -23.14
C GLN A 82 -8.88 4.50 -22.27
N GLY A 83 -7.74 4.55 -21.58
CA GLY A 83 -7.24 3.45 -20.75
C GLY A 83 -6.53 3.94 -19.48
N VAL A 84 -6.78 3.24 -18.36
CA VAL A 84 -6.15 3.49 -17.05
C VAL A 84 -5.53 2.20 -16.52
N LEU A 85 -4.28 2.29 -16.05
CA LEU A 85 -3.57 1.20 -15.39
C LEU A 85 -3.45 1.48 -13.89
N ILE A 86 -4.05 0.64 -13.06
CA ILE A 86 -3.97 0.74 -11.60
C ILE A 86 -2.86 -0.17 -11.09
N LEU A 87 -1.89 0.37 -10.35
CA LEU A 87 -0.87 -0.41 -9.65
C LEU A 87 -1.33 -0.73 -8.23
N GLY A 88 -1.07 -1.95 -7.78
CA GLY A 88 -1.38 -2.33 -6.39
C GLY A 88 -0.59 -3.55 -5.94
N THR A 89 -0.59 -3.80 -4.63
CA THR A 89 0.05 -5.00 -4.09
C THR A 89 -0.82 -6.25 -4.19
N SER A 90 -2.15 -6.06 -4.29
CA SER A 90 -3.14 -7.12 -4.46
C SER A 90 -4.34 -6.72 -5.30
N ASP A 91 -5.16 -7.72 -5.60
CA ASP A 91 -6.46 -7.59 -6.22
C ASP A 91 -7.41 -6.77 -5.36
N GLY A 92 -7.37 -6.96 -4.04
CA GLY A 92 -8.20 -6.20 -3.10
C GLY A 92 -7.88 -4.71 -3.18
N MET A 93 -6.60 -4.35 -3.16
CA MET A 93 -6.15 -2.97 -3.26
C MET A 93 -6.61 -2.30 -4.55
N VAL A 94 -6.36 -2.92 -5.72
CA VAL A 94 -6.73 -2.33 -7.02
C VAL A 94 -8.24 -2.23 -7.20
N LYS A 95 -9.01 -3.20 -6.71
CA LYS A 95 -10.48 -3.15 -6.72
C LYS A 95 -11.02 -2.02 -5.84
N LYS A 96 -10.44 -1.82 -4.65
CA LYS A 96 -10.80 -0.70 -3.76
C LYS A 96 -10.50 0.66 -4.39
N ILE A 97 -9.34 0.81 -5.02
CA ILE A 97 -8.98 2.04 -5.74
C ILE A 97 -9.98 2.29 -6.87
N ALA A 98 -10.26 1.28 -7.70
CA ALA A 98 -11.22 1.40 -8.79
C ALA A 98 -12.60 1.83 -8.29
N THR A 99 -13.08 1.21 -7.22
CA THR A 99 -14.38 1.52 -6.61
C THR A 99 -14.41 2.95 -6.06
N ARG A 100 -13.38 3.36 -5.32
CA ARG A 100 -13.34 4.71 -4.72
C ARG A 100 -13.22 5.83 -5.74
N LEU A 101 -12.60 5.57 -6.88
CA LEU A 101 -12.48 6.54 -7.97
C LEU A 101 -13.62 6.45 -9.00
N ASP A 102 -14.69 5.70 -8.69
CA ASP A 102 -15.84 5.45 -9.57
C ASP A 102 -15.45 4.95 -10.97
N LEU A 103 -14.40 4.14 -11.04
CA LEU A 103 -13.90 3.59 -12.30
C LEU A 103 -14.75 2.40 -12.74
N PRO A 104 -14.86 2.18 -14.07
CA PRO A 104 -15.45 0.96 -14.61
C PRO A 104 -14.77 -0.31 -14.06
N LYS A 105 -15.46 -1.45 -14.18
CA LYS A 105 -14.92 -2.75 -13.78
C LYS A 105 -13.55 -2.99 -14.43
N ILE A 106 -12.60 -3.50 -13.65
CA ILE A 106 -11.28 -3.91 -14.12
C ILE A 106 -11.47 -5.02 -15.17
N LYS A 107 -11.01 -4.76 -16.38
CA LYS A 107 -11.07 -5.68 -17.51
C LYS A 107 -10.11 -6.85 -17.33
N GLU A 108 -8.91 -6.58 -16.85
CA GLU A 108 -7.84 -7.57 -16.73
C GLU A 108 -6.88 -7.21 -15.58
N ILE A 109 -6.41 -8.24 -14.86
CA ILE A 109 -5.40 -8.13 -13.81
C ILE A 109 -4.14 -8.86 -14.30
N ILE A 110 -3.07 -8.09 -14.47
CA ILE A 110 -1.75 -8.58 -14.92
C ILE A 110 -0.88 -8.76 -13.68
N ARG A 111 -0.17 -9.88 -13.55
CA ARG A 111 0.70 -10.15 -12.40
C ARG A 111 2.15 -9.75 -12.71
N ILE A 112 2.91 -9.39 -11.68
CA ILE A 112 4.35 -9.11 -11.83
C ILE A 112 5.11 -10.35 -12.32
N GLU A 113 4.66 -11.53 -11.93
CA GLU A 113 5.19 -12.82 -12.33
C GLU A 113 5.03 -13.08 -13.84
N ASP A 114 4.01 -12.50 -14.47
CA ASP A 114 3.77 -12.64 -15.92
C ASP A 114 4.74 -11.80 -16.76
N VAL A 115 5.37 -10.79 -16.15
CA VAL A 115 6.19 -9.79 -16.84
C VAL A 115 7.62 -9.66 -16.31
N ALA A 116 7.99 -10.42 -15.28
CA ALA A 116 9.31 -10.40 -14.66
C ALA A 116 9.74 -11.79 -14.18
N SER A 117 10.99 -12.13 -14.45
CA SER A 117 11.60 -13.36 -13.94
C SER A 117 11.85 -13.29 -12.43
N THR A 118 11.94 -14.45 -11.78
CA THR A 118 12.28 -14.55 -10.35
C THR A 118 13.60 -13.84 -10.01
N LYS A 119 14.59 -13.90 -10.91
CA LYS A 119 15.88 -13.21 -10.74
C LYS A 119 15.72 -11.69 -10.69
N GLU A 120 14.89 -11.13 -11.58
CA GLU A 120 14.61 -9.69 -11.61
C GLU A 120 13.82 -9.23 -10.38
N ILE A 121 12.83 -10.02 -9.95
CA ILE A 121 12.05 -9.76 -8.73
C ILE A 121 12.97 -9.75 -7.50
N ARG A 122 13.87 -10.73 -7.37
CA ARG A 122 14.85 -10.78 -6.26
C ARG A 122 15.77 -9.57 -6.28
N LYS A 123 16.27 -9.16 -7.45
CA LYS A 123 17.09 -7.96 -7.58
C LYS A 123 16.35 -6.69 -7.16
N ALA A 124 15.09 -6.54 -7.56
CA ALA A 124 14.25 -5.42 -7.14
C ALA A 124 14.06 -5.38 -5.61
N ARG A 125 13.77 -6.55 -5.00
CA ARG A 125 13.66 -6.69 -3.54
C ARG A 125 14.96 -6.36 -2.82
N TYR A 126 16.10 -6.79 -3.35
CA TYR A 126 17.41 -6.47 -2.81
C TYR A 126 17.65 -4.95 -2.77
N HIS A 127 17.43 -4.24 -3.89
CA HIS A 127 17.58 -2.78 -3.93
C HIS A 127 16.61 -2.06 -2.98
N ARG A 128 15.39 -2.59 -2.83
CA ARG A 128 14.38 -2.06 -1.91
C ARG A 128 14.81 -2.22 -0.44
N MET A 129 15.28 -3.41 -0.06
CA MET A 129 15.65 -3.75 1.32
C MET A 129 16.99 -3.13 1.72
N GLN A 130 18.02 -3.27 0.88
CA GLN A 130 19.39 -2.88 1.25
C GLN A 130 19.67 -1.39 1.00
N LEU A 131 19.03 -0.78 0.00
CA LEU A 131 19.32 0.61 -0.39
C LEU A 131 18.17 1.58 -0.09
N GLY A 132 17.03 1.09 0.38
CA GLY A 132 15.82 1.87 0.63
C GLY A 132 15.27 2.56 -0.63
N LYS A 133 15.65 2.11 -1.83
CA LYS A 133 15.31 2.78 -3.09
C LYS A 133 13.93 2.36 -3.59
N HIS A 134 13.12 3.33 -4.00
CA HIS A 134 11.80 3.12 -4.61
C HIS A 134 11.69 3.83 -5.93
N VAL A 135 11.07 3.20 -6.91
CA VAL A 135 10.76 3.83 -8.19
C VAL A 135 9.38 4.50 -8.11
N VAL A 136 9.27 5.72 -8.65
CA VAL A 136 8.03 6.43 -8.96
C VAL A 136 7.96 6.54 -10.49
N PRO A 137 6.85 6.16 -11.14
CA PRO A 137 6.75 6.18 -12.60
C PRO A 137 6.50 7.59 -13.16
N ALA A 138 7.19 8.60 -12.61
CA ALA A 138 7.17 9.99 -13.06
C ALA A 138 8.60 10.58 -13.02
N PRO A 139 8.92 11.64 -13.80
CA PRO A 139 10.25 12.25 -13.85
C PRO A 139 10.66 12.95 -12.55
N ALA A 140 11.98 13.09 -12.35
CA ALA A 140 12.55 13.61 -11.10
C ALA A 140 12.09 15.04 -10.81
N PHE A 141 11.92 15.86 -11.85
CA PHE A 141 11.45 17.23 -11.72
C PHE A 141 10.01 17.33 -11.20
N GLU A 142 9.09 16.52 -11.73
CA GLU A 142 7.68 16.48 -11.30
C GLU A 142 7.54 15.96 -9.87
N VAL A 143 8.38 14.98 -9.51
CA VAL A 143 8.46 14.47 -8.15
C VAL A 143 9.00 15.55 -7.21
N LYS A 144 10.09 16.25 -7.57
CA LYS A 144 10.69 17.34 -6.75
C LYS A 144 9.73 18.50 -6.47
N LYS A 145 8.95 18.96 -7.46
CA LYS A 145 7.94 20.01 -7.26
C LYS A 145 6.95 19.68 -6.15
N ARG A 146 6.63 18.39 -6.04
CA ARG A 146 5.71 17.91 -5.02
C ARG A 146 6.49 17.45 -3.79
N TRP A 147 7.77 17.14 -3.85
CA TRP A 147 8.51 16.44 -2.79
C TRP A 147 9.89 17.08 -2.59
N SER A 148 10.00 18.00 -1.65
CA SER A 148 11.23 18.76 -1.38
C SER A 148 12.24 17.97 -0.54
N ASP A 149 11.78 17.07 0.33
CA ASP A 149 12.56 16.62 1.49
C ASP A 149 13.26 15.25 1.30
N GLY A 150 13.66 14.90 0.06
CA GLY A 150 14.23 13.59 -0.23
C GLY A 150 15.27 13.55 -1.35
N LEU A 151 16.16 12.56 -1.28
CA LEU A 151 17.10 12.25 -2.37
C LEU A 151 16.32 11.65 -3.56
N ILE A 152 16.13 12.46 -4.59
CA ILE A 152 15.42 12.10 -5.83
C ILE A 152 16.44 12.02 -6.98
N ASN A 153 16.63 10.81 -7.51
CA ASN A 153 17.54 10.55 -8.63
C ASN A 153 16.75 10.12 -9.87
N PRO A 154 16.93 10.77 -11.03
CA PRO A 154 16.32 10.33 -12.28
C PRO A 154 16.95 9.03 -12.78
N ILE A 155 16.14 8.17 -13.40
CA ILE A 155 16.57 7.00 -14.17
C ILE A 155 15.88 6.99 -15.53
N LYS A 156 16.62 6.58 -16.57
CA LYS A 156 16.07 6.43 -17.93
C LYS A 156 15.71 4.99 -18.19
N VAL A 157 14.47 4.75 -18.63
CA VAL A 157 13.99 3.44 -19.06
C VAL A 157 13.84 3.47 -20.58
N PHE A 158 14.60 2.61 -21.26
CA PHE A 158 14.54 2.47 -22.72
C PHE A 158 13.60 1.34 -23.11
N PHE A 159 12.75 1.57 -24.10
CA PHE A 159 11.86 0.55 -24.66
C PHE A 159 11.69 0.75 -26.17
N ARG A 160 11.34 -0.34 -26.85
CA ARG A 160 11.21 -0.37 -28.31
C ARG A 160 9.74 -0.28 -28.68
N LYS A 161 9.34 0.76 -29.40
CA LYS A 161 7.98 0.97 -29.87
C LYS A 161 7.73 -0.02 -31.02
N LYS A 162 6.67 -0.82 -30.96
CA LYS A 162 6.39 -1.85 -32.00
C LYS A 162 6.26 -1.28 -33.42
N SER A 163 6.01 0.02 -33.56
CA SER A 163 5.79 0.71 -34.85
C SER A 163 6.91 1.65 -35.29
N GLU A 164 8.02 1.80 -34.54
CA GLU A 164 9.13 2.71 -34.91
C GLU A 164 10.50 2.04 -34.71
N GLU A 165 11.43 2.28 -35.65
CA GLU A 165 12.84 1.89 -35.51
C GLU A 165 13.58 2.64 -34.39
N ARG A 166 13.00 3.72 -33.87
CA ARG A 166 13.61 4.54 -32.80
C ARG A 166 13.33 3.95 -31.41
N LYS A 167 14.37 3.89 -30.59
CA LYS A 167 14.25 3.58 -29.15
C LYS A 167 13.49 4.72 -28.47
N ALA A 168 12.29 4.44 -27.97
CA ALA A 168 11.58 5.34 -27.08
C ALA A 168 12.19 5.24 -25.68
N TRP A 169 12.17 6.34 -24.93
CA TRP A 169 12.65 6.36 -23.56
C TRP A 169 11.69 7.16 -22.67
N ALA A 170 11.56 6.73 -21.43
CA ALA A 170 10.85 7.47 -20.39
C ALA A 170 11.76 7.70 -19.19
N GLU A 171 11.53 8.79 -18.48
CA GLU A 171 12.23 9.08 -17.23
C GLU A 171 11.36 8.65 -16.04
N GLN A 172 11.98 7.97 -15.09
CA GLN A 172 11.39 7.63 -13.79
C GLN A 172 12.23 8.23 -12.67
N SER A 173 11.65 8.34 -11.50
CA SER A 173 12.35 8.84 -10.31
C SER A 173 12.63 7.72 -9.34
N ILE A 174 13.82 7.72 -8.75
CA ILE A 174 14.11 6.94 -7.56
C ILE A 174 14.02 7.85 -6.34
N VAL A 175 13.22 7.46 -5.36
CA VAL A 175 13.04 8.17 -4.08
C VAL A 175 13.34 7.25 -2.90
N ARG A 176 13.64 7.84 -1.75
CA ARG A 176 13.66 7.18 -0.44
C ARG A 176 12.52 7.77 0.40
N PRO A 177 11.47 7.01 0.75
CA PRO A 177 10.39 7.50 1.60
C PRO A 177 10.88 7.96 2.97
N THR A 178 10.20 8.96 3.52
CA THR A 178 10.51 9.59 4.82
C THR A 178 10.48 8.59 5.98
N PHE A 179 9.57 7.61 5.93
CA PHE A 179 9.48 6.54 6.93
C PHE A 179 10.55 5.43 6.77
N THR A 180 11.29 5.42 5.66
CA THR A 180 12.43 4.49 5.47
C THR A 180 13.79 5.17 5.65
N SER A 181 13.86 6.50 5.59
CA SER A 181 15.11 7.25 5.82
C SER A 181 15.55 7.25 7.28
N LEU A 182 14.65 6.95 8.23
CA LEU A 182 14.94 6.85 9.66
C LEU A 182 15.33 5.43 10.11
N GLY A 183 15.75 4.56 9.18
CA GLY A 183 15.98 3.14 9.44
C GLY A 183 14.67 2.36 9.47
N ASN A 184 14.75 1.05 9.69
CA ASN A 184 13.58 0.16 9.85
C ASN A 184 12.74 0.48 11.11
N LEU A 185 12.79 1.71 11.63
CA LEU A 185 11.92 2.22 12.67
C LEU A 185 10.53 2.41 12.09
N SER A 186 9.89 1.26 11.95
CA SER A 186 8.47 1.04 11.82
C SER A 186 7.75 1.96 12.80
N ILE A 187 7.22 3.08 12.31
CA ILE A 187 5.97 3.59 12.87
C ILE A 187 4.86 2.65 12.32
N SER A 188 4.91 1.38 12.72
CA SER A 188 3.70 0.69 13.17
C SER A 188 3.22 1.61 14.27
N SER A 189 2.24 2.47 14.00
CA SER A 189 1.90 3.58 14.89
C SER A 189 1.96 3.07 16.34
N PRO A 190 2.95 3.48 17.17
CA PRO A 190 3.01 3.01 18.55
C PRO A 190 1.65 3.19 19.23
N ALA A 191 1.01 4.33 18.93
CA ALA A 191 -0.38 4.61 19.28
C ALA A 191 -1.42 3.51 18.92
N LEU A 192 -1.25 2.80 17.79
CA LEU A 192 -2.12 1.68 17.42
C LEU A 192 -1.85 0.47 18.32
N ILE A 193 -0.58 0.09 18.48
CA ILE A 193 -0.20 -1.02 19.35
C ILE A 193 -0.63 -0.70 20.78
N ASP A 194 -0.34 0.49 21.28
CA ASP A 194 -0.72 0.98 22.61
C ASP A 194 -2.25 0.96 22.79
N SER A 195 -3.01 1.41 21.78
CA SER A 195 -4.47 1.38 21.83
C SER A 195 -5.01 -0.04 21.85
N VAL A 196 -4.46 -0.97 21.04
CA VAL A 196 -4.89 -2.37 21.02
C VAL A 196 -4.55 -3.05 22.34
N THR A 197 -3.30 -2.90 22.80
CA THR A 197 -2.80 -3.44 24.08
C THR A 197 -3.65 -2.96 25.25
N TYR A 198 -3.90 -1.64 25.33
CA TYR A 198 -4.73 -1.06 26.39
C TYR A 198 -6.14 -1.65 26.38
N GLN A 199 -6.82 -1.62 25.21
CA GLN A 199 -8.22 -2.04 25.12
C GLN A 199 -8.39 -3.55 25.35
N ALA A 200 -7.50 -4.38 24.82
CA ALA A 200 -7.51 -5.82 25.07
C ALA A 200 -7.21 -6.13 26.55
N GLY A 201 -6.26 -5.43 27.17
CA GLY A 201 -5.91 -5.60 28.58
C GLY A 201 -6.99 -5.18 29.58
N THR A 202 -7.96 -4.37 29.17
CA THR A 202 -9.11 -4.02 30.04
C THR A 202 -10.18 -5.12 30.14
N ILE A 203 -10.07 -6.21 29.38
CA ILE A 203 -11.05 -7.28 29.37
C ILE A 203 -10.82 -8.20 30.58
N GLU A 204 -11.86 -8.42 31.36
CA GLU A 204 -11.83 -9.35 32.49
C GLU A 204 -11.41 -10.75 32.03
N GLY A 205 -10.46 -11.36 32.75
CA GLY A 205 -9.86 -12.65 32.38
C GLY A 205 -8.59 -12.53 31.54
N VAL A 206 -8.20 -11.34 31.08
CA VAL A 206 -6.87 -11.11 30.48
C VAL A 206 -5.86 -10.85 31.59
N ALA A 207 -4.82 -11.66 31.68
CA ALA A 207 -3.73 -11.46 32.64
C ALA A 207 -2.70 -10.48 32.07
N THR A 208 -2.19 -10.78 30.86
CA THR A 208 -1.19 -9.96 30.18
C THR A 208 -1.37 -10.03 28.66
N ILE A 209 -1.02 -8.93 27.99
CA ILE A 209 -0.81 -8.89 26.54
C ILE A 209 0.70 -8.97 26.32
N GLU A 210 1.18 -10.11 25.84
CA GLU A 210 2.62 -10.36 25.66
C GLU A 210 3.15 -9.62 24.43
N LYS A 211 2.37 -9.63 23.35
CA LYS A 211 2.79 -9.09 22.06
C LYS A 211 1.61 -8.71 21.20
N VAL A 212 1.77 -7.63 20.42
CA VAL A 212 0.86 -7.26 19.33
C VAL A 212 1.67 -7.07 18.07
N ASP A 213 1.42 -7.90 17.08
CA ASP A 213 1.98 -7.77 15.73
C ASP A 213 0.93 -7.18 14.79
N VAL A 214 1.34 -6.20 13.99
CA VAL A 214 0.48 -5.55 12.99
C VAL A 214 1.10 -5.74 11.61
N ASP A 215 0.45 -6.54 10.78
CA ASP A 215 0.81 -6.71 9.39
C ASP A 215 -0.05 -5.80 8.50
N TYR A 216 0.63 -5.10 7.59
CA TYR A 216 0.04 -4.16 6.65
C TYR A 216 0.06 -4.81 5.27
N ASN A 217 -0.89 -5.71 5.02
CA ASN A 217 -1.02 -6.40 3.75
C ASN A 217 -2.07 -5.73 2.88
N ASP A 218 -1.70 -5.40 1.65
CA ASP A 218 -2.70 -5.29 0.58
C ASP A 218 -3.75 -4.18 0.72
N GLY A 219 -3.39 -3.13 1.47
CA GLY A 219 -4.29 -2.03 1.81
C GLY A 219 -5.21 -2.34 2.99
N ASP A 220 -5.06 -3.51 3.60
CA ASP A 220 -5.73 -3.97 4.80
C ASP A 220 -4.74 -4.14 5.96
N ILE A 221 -5.28 -4.28 7.16
CA ILE A 221 -4.51 -4.56 8.37
C ILE A 221 -4.89 -5.94 8.89
N ILE A 222 -3.88 -6.72 9.27
CA ILE A 222 -4.03 -7.94 10.06
C ILE A 222 -3.35 -7.68 11.40
N VAL A 223 -4.03 -8.01 12.49
CA VAL A 223 -3.50 -7.86 13.85
C VAL A 223 -3.42 -9.22 14.50
N ASP A 224 -2.24 -9.60 15.00
CA ASP A 224 -2.03 -10.80 15.79
C ASP A 224 -1.74 -10.39 17.24
N LEU A 225 -2.59 -10.83 18.17
CA LEU A 225 -2.44 -10.61 19.60
C LEU A 225 -1.99 -11.90 20.28
N PHE A 226 -0.94 -11.82 21.08
CA PHE A 226 -0.45 -12.91 21.91
C PHE A 226 -0.75 -12.59 23.36
N VAL A 227 -1.56 -13.43 24.00
CA VAL A 227 -2.16 -13.14 25.30
C VAL A 227 -1.96 -14.27 26.29
N THR A 228 -1.81 -13.90 27.56
CA THR A 228 -1.92 -14.80 28.70
C THR A 228 -3.27 -14.53 29.37
N LEU A 229 -4.04 -15.60 29.60
CA LEU A 229 -5.39 -15.50 30.17
C LEU A 229 -5.47 -16.16 31.54
N TYR A 230 -6.35 -15.68 32.39
CA TYR A 230 -6.71 -16.36 33.62
C TYR A 230 -7.60 -17.58 33.30
N GLY A 231 -7.32 -18.70 33.98
CA GLY A 231 -8.15 -19.89 33.99
C GLY A 231 -9.43 -19.67 34.80
N GLY A 232 -10.48 -20.41 34.46
CA GLY A 232 -11.79 -20.32 35.15
C GLY A 232 -12.96 -19.94 34.24
N GLN A 233 -12.68 -19.43 33.03
CA GLN A 233 -13.68 -19.17 31.99
C GLN A 233 -13.36 -19.93 30.70
N PRO A 234 -14.36 -20.17 29.81
CA PRO A 234 -14.11 -20.76 28.50
C PRO A 234 -13.20 -19.87 27.64
N LEU A 235 -11.95 -20.31 27.45
CA LEU A 235 -10.90 -19.56 26.74
C LEU A 235 -11.29 -19.14 25.31
N ASN A 236 -12.10 -19.96 24.63
CA ASN A 236 -12.60 -19.65 23.30
C ASN A 236 -13.59 -18.47 23.30
N GLN A 237 -14.39 -18.31 24.35
CA GLN A 237 -15.31 -17.19 24.50
C GLN A 237 -14.55 -15.91 24.82
N LEU A 238 -13.57 -16.01 25.73
CA LEU A 238 -12.70 -14.89 26.09
C LEU A 238 -11.86 -14.42 24.89
N GLY A 239 -11.28 -15.35 24.14
CA GLY A 239 -10.56 -15.04 22.89
C GLY A 239 -11.45 -14.32 21.88
N LYS A 240 -12.72 -14.73 21.75
CA LYS A 240 -13.68 -14.05 20.87
C LYS A 240 -14.04 -12.64 21.36
N ALA A 241 -14.23 -12.45 22.67
CA ALA A 241 -14.49 -11.14 23.24
C ALA A 241 -13.32 -10.16 23.00
N ILE A 242 -12.07 -10.64 23.16
CA ILE A 242 -10.86 -9.87 22.82
C ILE A 242 -10.86 -9.49 21.34
N GLN A 243 -11.10 -10.47 20.46
CA GLN A 243 -11.14 -10.25 19.02
C GLN A 243 -12.16 -9.17 18.63
N GLU A 244 -13.39 -9.26 19.13
CA GLU A 244 -14.47 -8.32 18.84
C GLU A 244 -14.17 -6.91 19.38
N ARG A 245 -13.64 -6.82 20.61
CA ARG A 245 -13.28 -5.54 21.22
C ARG A 245 -12.20 -4.82 20.40
N VAL A 246 -11.17 -5.55 20.00
CA VAL A 246 -10.08 -5.00 19.19
C VAL A 246 -10.61 -4.59 17.82
N LEU A 247 -11.43 -5.41 17.17
CA LEU A 247 -12.01 -5.06 15.87
C LEU A 247 -12.82 -3.76 15.92
N GLN A 248 -13.66 -3.57 16.95
CA GLN A 248 -14.43 -2.33 17.13
C GLN A 248 -13.55 -1.08 17.27
N VAL A 249 -12.46 -1.18 18.02
CA VAL A 249 -11.51 -0.07 18.21
C VAL A 249 -10.83 0.28 16.89
N LEU A 250 -10.45 -0.73 16.12
CA LEU A 250 -9.76 -0.54 14.86
C LEU A 250 -10.69 0.01 13.76
N ASP A 251 -11.91 -0.52 13.64
CA ASP A 251 -12.87 -0.07 12.63
C ASP A 251 -13.35 1.37 12.89
N SER A 252 -13.49 1.74 14.17
CA SER A 252 -13.92 3.10 14.55
C SER A 252 -12.82 4.15 14.39
N GLY A 253 -11.54 3.80 14.59
CA GLY A 253 -10.45 4.78 14.61
C GLY A 253 -9.57 4.84 13.36
N LEU A 254 -9.47 3.75 12.59
CA LEU A 254 -8.39 3.64 11.61
C LEU A 254 -8.74 4.07 10.20
N GLY A 255 -10.00 4.08 9.76
CA GLY A 255 -10.38 4.45 8.38
C GLY A 255 -9.72 3.58 7.29
N VAL A 256 -9.17 2.42 7.66
CA VAL A 256 -8.66 1.39 6.75
C VAL A 256 -9.25 0.07 7.20
N SER A 257 -9.53 -0.82 6.24
CA SER A 257 -10.21 -2.08 6.56
C SER A 257 -9.29 -3.00 7.36
N VAL A 258 -9.81 -3.54 8.46
CA VAL A 258 -9.17 -4.64 9.18
C VAL A 258 -9.64 -5.94 8.55
N ARG A 259 -8.70 -6.75 8.06
CA ARG A 259 -9.01 -8.04 7.42
C ARG A 259 -9.19 -9.14 8.45
N ALA A 260 -8.35 -9.14 9.48
CA ALA A 260 -8.37 -10.14 10.53
C ALA A 260 -7.76 -9.58 11.81
N VAL A 261 -8.33 -10.04 12.94
CA VAL A 261 -7.74 -9.95 14.26
C VAL A 261 -7.60 -11.39 14.74
N ASN A 262 -6.39 -11.85 14.99
CA ASN A 262 -6.11 -13.19 15.48
C ASN A 262 -5.69 -13.09 16.95
N VAL A 263 -6.25 -13.96 17.79
CA VAL A 263 -5.90 -14.04 19.21
C VAL A 263 -5.22 -15.39 19.46
N HIS A 264 -3.95 -15.34 19.82
CA HIS A 264 -3.11 -16.48 20.18
C HIS A 264 -3.00 -16.52 21.70
N ILE A 265 -3.44 -17.63 22.29
CA ILE A 265 -3.37 -17.83 23.74
C ILE A 265 -2.09 -18.62 24.02
N ASP A 266 -1.06 -17.92 24.48
CA ASP A 266 0.26 -18.51 24.70
C ASP A 266 0.33 -19.22 26.05
N ASN A 267 -0.31 -18.65 27.08
CA ASN A 267 -0.32 -19.18 28.42
C ASN A 267 -1.69 -19.04 29.10
N VAL A 268 -1.92 -19.91 30.08
CA VAL A 268 -3.09 -19.82 30.98
C VAL A 268 -2.57 -19.88 32.41
N VAL A 269 -2.93 -18.88 33.21
CA VAL A 269 -2.54 -18.77 34.62
C VAL A 269 -3.77 -19.01 35.50
N PHE A 270 -3.61 -19.69 36.62
CA PHE A 270 -4.69 -19.87 37.59
C PHE A 270 -4.34 -19.02 38.80
N GLU A 271 -5.29 -18.21 39.27
CA GLU A 271 -5.14 -17.55 40.58
C GLU A 271 -5.21 -18.64 41.67
N ASP A 272 -4.32 -18.55 42.65
CA ASP A 272 -4.31 -19.41 43.85
C ASP A 272 -5.45 -19.06 44.82
#